data_AF-A7T8A9-F1
#
_entry.id   AF-A7T8A9-F1
#
_cell.length_a   1.000
_cell.length_b   1.000
_cell.length_c   1.000
_cell.angle_alpha   90.00
_cell.angle_beta   90.00
_cell.angle_gamma   90.00
#
_symmetry.space_group_name_H-M   'P 1'
#
loop_
_entity.id
_entity.type
_entity.pdbx_description
1 polymer ?
#
loop_
_entity_poly.entity_id
_entity_poly.type
_entity_poly.pdbx_seq_one_letter_code
_entity_poly.pdbx_strand_id
1 'polypeptide(L)'
;ALVMNCMPGVLQFYLPRDDKTIFLVDVVKQNFVSQTDDEKLYFTQVQHVAFSKTGDWMATVEHRNDHCTTEETRLKFWIFDTCTQSYSVNTIVDAPHSQSVVAVQFQPAVGPGTPPRAITAGLDGKFKMWSVQRVSTVSEKQEWTCQSIGYYNDMPCVSTVFSEDGTILAVAYEQVLTLWKPET
;
A
#
# COMPACT_ATOMS: atom_id res chain seq x y z
N ALA A 1 1.55 14.02 -10.60
CA ALA A 1 0.13 14.27 -10.29
C ALA A 1 -0.02 14.32 -8.77
N LEU A 2 -0.96 15.10 -8.26
CA LEU A 2 -1.40 15.02 -6.86
C LEU A 2 -2.45 13.90 -6.75
N VAL A 3 -2.36 13.07 -5.70
CA VAL A 3 -3.28 11.94 -5.49
C VAL A 3 -4.06 12.17 -4.21
N MET A 4 -5.39 12.11 -4.30
CA MET A 4 -6.29 12.42 -3.19
C MET A 4 -7.46 11.43 -3.14
N ASN A 5 -8.01 11.22 -1.95
CA ASN A 5 -9.31 10.57 -1.80
C ASN A 5 -10.40 11.52 -2.29
N CYS A 6 -11.15 11.14 -3.33
CA CYS A 6 -12.24 11.96 -3.88
C CYS A 6 -13.62 11.47 -3.44
N MET A 7 -13.79 10.15 -3.33
CA MET A 7 -15.00 9.49 -2.81
C MET A 7 -14.55 8.28 -1.99
N PRO A 8 -15.41 7.72 -1.12
CA PRO A 8 -15.07 6.50 -0.39
C PRO A 8 -14.60 5.40 -1.36
N GLY A 9 -13.36 4.96 -1.17
CA GLY A 9 -12.73 3.92 -1.99
C GLY A 9 -12.17 4.36 -3.34
N VAL A 10 -12.23 5.65 -3.70
CA VAL A 10 -11.79 6.15 -5.02
C VAL A 10 -10.69 7.21 -4.87
N LEU A 11 -9.55 6.96 -5.53
CA LEU A 11 -8.44 7.90 -5.65
C LEU A 11 -8.58 8.74 -6.93
N GLN A 12 -8.31 10.04 -6.80
CA GLN A 12 -8.25 10.98 -7.92
C GLN A 12 -6.81 11.39 -8.19
N PHE A 13 -6.39 11.27 -9.45
CA PHE A 13 -5.13 11.80 -9.95
C PHE A 13 -5.39 13.16 -10.60
N TYR A 14 -4.82 14.21 -10.02
CA TYR A 14 -5.09 15.60 -10.39
C TYR A 14 -3.79 16.32 -10.78
N LEU A 15 -3.85 17.20 -11.77
CA LEU A 15 -2.77 18.08 -12.20
C LEU A 15 -3.04 19.49 -11.67
N PRO A 16 -2.33 19.93 -10.61
CA PRO A 16 -2.55 21.25 -10.04
C PRO A 16 -2.21 22.40 -10.99
N ARG A 17 -1.29 22.18 -11.93
CA ARG A 17 -0.87 23.21 -12.89
C ARG A 17 -1.94 23.51 -13.94
N ASP A 18 -2.68 22.49 -14.35
CA ASP A 18 -3.66 22.57 -15.44
C ASP A 18 -5.11 22.56 -14.92
N ASP A 19 -5.29 22.54 -13.60
CA ASP A 19 -6.57 22.37 -12.91
C ASP A 19 -7.42 21.23 -13.50
N LYS A 20 -6.77 20.07 -13.70
CA LYS A 20 -7.37 18.97 -14.46
C LYS A 20 -7.22 17.62 -13.76
N THR A 21 -8.33 16.89 -13.67
CA THR A 21 -8.32 15.46 -13.34
C THR A 21 -7.79 14.66 -14.51
N ILE A 22 -6.78 13.83 -14.26
CA ILE A 22 -6.21 12.91 -15.26
C ILE A 22 -7.08 11.66 -15.36
N PHE A 23 -7.22 10.94 -14.24
CA PHE A 23 -8.03 9.73 -14.14
C PHE A 23 -8.41 9.44 -12.69
N LEU A 24 -9.35 8.53 -12.51
CA LEU A 24 -9.78 8.01 -11.22
C LEU A 24 -9.36 6.54 -11.10
N VAL A 25 -9.03 6.11 -9.89
CA VAL A 25 -8.82 4.70 -9.56
C VAL A 25 -9.83 4.30 -8.51
N ASP A 26 -10.77 3.43 -8.89
CA ASP A 26 -11.64 2.75 -7.93
C ASP A 26 -10.84 1.63 -7.25
N VAL A 27 -10.33 1.94 -6.06
CA VAL A 27 -9.48 1.07 -5.27
C VAL A 27 -10.30 -0.08 -4.69
N VAL A 28 -11.46 0.24 -4.13
CA VAL A 28 -12.27 -0.69 -3.35
C VAL A 28 -13.16 -1.57 -4.23
N LYS A 29 -13.71 -1.01 -5.33
CA LYS A 29 -14.69 -1.65 -6.22
C LYS A 29 -15.92 -2.19 -5.47
N GLN A 30 -16.44 -1.41 -4.53
CA GLN A 30 -17.64 -1.77 -3.79
C GLN A 30 -18.92 -1.40 -4.55
N ASN A 31 -19.91 -2.27 -4.51
CA ASN A 31 -21.26 -1.94 -4.96
C ASN A 31 -21.91 -1.01 -3.94
N PHE A 32 -22.39 0.14 -4.41
CA PHE A 32 -23.23 1.03 -3.59
C PHE A 32 -24.65 0.48 -3.59
N VAL A 33 -25.06 -0.13 -2.47
CA VAL A 33 -26.47 -0.50 -2.24
C VAL A 33 -27.16 0.69 -1.58
N SER A 34 -28.29 1.13 -2.16
CA SER A 34 -29.08 2.26 -1.66
C SER A 34 -29.66 1.95 -0.28
N GLN A 35 -29.62 2.96 0.60
CA GLN A 35 -30.01 2.90 2.01
C GLN A 35 -31.52 2.66 2.22
N THR A 36 -31.87 2.03 3.35
CA THR A 36 -33.15 2.20 4.06
C THR A 36 -32.93 3.11 5.26
N ASP A 37 -33.84 4.07 5.52
CA ASP A 37 -33.65 5.30 6.31
C ASP A 37 -32.97 5.20 7.70
N ASP A 38 -32.85 4.02 8.32
CA ASP A 38 -32.38 3.82 9.70
C ASP A 38 -30.95 3.25 9.87
N GLU A 39 -30.21 2.92 8.80
CA GLU A 39 -28.90 2.26 8.93
C GLU A 39 -27.69 3.19 8.75
N LYS A 40 -26.71 3.13 9.67
CA LYS A 40 -25.43 3.84 9.56
C LYS A 40 -24.50 3.12 8.58
N LEU A 41 -24.15 3.78 7.48
CA LEU A 41 -23.21 3.25 6.50
C LEU A 41 -21.77 3.38 6.98
N TYR A 42 -21.07 2.24 7.03
CA TYR A 42 -19.62 2.18 7.16
C TYR A 42 -19.05 1.92 5.78
N PHE A 43 -18.14 2.77 5.30
CA PHE A 43 -17.50 2.59 3.99
C PHE A 43 -16.08 2.07 4.16
N THR A 44 -15.62 1.25 3.21
CA THR A 44 -14.19 0.94 3.13
C THR A 44 -13.45 2.18 2.64
N GLN A 45 -12.43 2.60 3.38
CA GLN A 45 -11.64 3.80 3.09
C GLN A 45 -10.23 3.43 2.69
N VAL A 46 -9.64 4.18 1.75
CA VAL A 46 -8.22 4.08 1.43
C VAL A 46 -7.45 4.92 2.45
N GLN A 47 -6.74 4.25 3.36
CA GLN A 47 -5.99 4.89 4.44
C GLN A 47 -4.60 5.30 4.00
N HIS A 48 -3.96 4.49 3.14
CA HIS A 48 -2.60 4.77 2.68
C HIS A 48 -2.46 4.54 1.18
N VAL A 49 -1.61 5.35 0.56
CA VAL A 49 -1.18 5.21 -0.83
C VAL A 49 0.32 5.50 -0.93
N ALA A 50 1.05 4.67 -1.67
CA ALA A 50 2.45 4.90 -1.97
C ALA A 50 2.75 4.53 -3.42
N PHE A 51 3.81 5.13 -3.97
CA PHE A 51 4.24 4.93 -5.33
C PHE A 51 5.72 4.55 -5.35
N SER A 52 6.08 3.67 -6.27
CA SER A 52 7.48 3.47 -6.66
C SER A 52 8.05 4.75 -7.27
N LYS A 53 9.38 4.91 -7.24
CA LYS A 53 10.06 6.12 -7.77
C LYS A 53 9.72 6.42 -9.23
N THR A 54 9.53 5.39 -10.05
CA THR A 54 9.16 5.53 -11.46
C THR A 54 7.65 5.67 -11.69
N GLY A 55 6.83 5.35 -10.68
CA GLY A 55 5.37 5.33 -10.79
C GLY A 55 4.80 4.05 -11.42
N ASP A 56 5.64 3.10 -11.84
CA ASP A 56 5.19 1.85 -12.46
C ASP A 56 4.34 1.00 -11.50
N TRP A 57 4.64 1.10 -10.20
CA TRP A 57 3.92 0.45 -9.12
C TRP A 57 3.30 1.44 -8.16
N MET A 58 2.09 1.11 -7.72
CA MET A 58 1.37 1.77 -6.63
C MET A 58 0.96 0.73 -5.60
N ALA A 59 0.97 1.09 -4.32
CA ALA A 59 0.44 0.30 -3.23
C ALA A 59 -0.65 1.08 -2.51
N THR A 60 -1.77 0.45 -2.20
CA THR A 60 -2.86 1.05 -1.44
C THR A 60 -3.23 0.17 -0.26
N VAL A 61 -3.53 0.77 0.88
CA VAL A 61 -4.13 0.06 2.02
C VAL A 61 -5.55 0.57 2.20
N GLU A 62 -6.51 -0.34 2.10
CA GLU A 62 -7.92 -0.08 2.38
C GLU A 62 -8.32 -0.72 3.70
N HIS A 63 -9.21 -0.05 4.44
CA HIS A 63 -9.67 -0.50 5.75
C HIS A 63 -11.17 -0.24 5.93
N ARG A 64 -11.86 -1.18 6.58
CA ARG A 64 -13.26 -1.09 6.96
C ARG A 64 -13.44 -1.60 8.39
N ASN A 65 -14.17 -0.85 9.19
CA ASN A 65 -14.61 -1.24 10.52
C ASN A 65 -16.05 -0.77 10.70
N ASP A 66 -17.00 -1.70 10.81
CA ASP A 66 -18.41 -1.41 11.11
C ASP A 66 -18.76 -1.60 12.60
N HIS A 67 -17.76 -1.93 13.43
CA HIS A 67 -17.86 -2.20 14.85
C HIS A 67 -18.80 -3.36 15.23
N CYS A 68 -19.27 -4.12 14.25
CA CYS A 68 -20.18 -5.26 14.41
C CYS A 68 -19.53 -6.55 13.91
N THR A 69 -18.75 -6.47 12.84
CA THR A 69 -18.05 -7.57 12.19
C THR A 69 -16.54 -7.42 12.33
N THR A 70 -15.80 -8.45 11.93
CA THR A 70 -14.33 -8.43 11.93
C THR A 70 -13.83 -7.31 11.02
N GLU A 71 -12.88 -6.51 11.52
CA GLU A 71 -12.24 -5.46 10.74
C GLU A 71 -11.58 -6.02 9.48
N GLU A 72 -11.81 -5.36 8.34
CA GLU A 72 -11.23 -5.76 7.06
C GLU A 72 -10.11 -4.79 6.69
N THR A 73 -8.92 -5.31 6.46
CA THR A 73 -7.79 -4.53 5.91
C THR A 73 -7.22 -5.27 4.70
N ARG A 74 -7.04 -4.57 3.57
CA ARG A 74 -6.40 -5.15 2.39
C ARG A 74 -5.29 -4.26 1.89
N LEU A 75 -4.15 -4.88 1.60
CA LEU A 75 -3.05 -4.27 0.86
C LEU A 75 -3.19 -4.68 -0.61
N LYS A 76 -3.24 -3.70 -1.52
CA LYS A 76 -3.28 -3.95 -2.96
C LYS A 76 -2.05 -3.36 -3.61
N PHE A 77 -1.38 -4.17 -4.42
CA PHE A 77 -0.33 -3.71 -5.34
C PHE A 77 -0.90 -3.59 -6.75
N TRP A 78 -0.60 -2.47 -7.38
CA TRP A 78 -1.11 -2.07 -8.67
C TRP A 78 0.04 -1.84 -9.63
N ILE A 79 -0.14 -2.23 -10.88
CA ILE A 79 0.79 -1.97 -11.97
C ILE A 79 0.19 -0.93 -12.92
N PHE A 80 1.00 0.05 -13.31
CA PHE A 80 0.62 1.03 -14.30
C PHE A 80 0.70 0.42 -15.70
N ASP A 81 -0.41 0.49 -16.43
CA ASP A 81 -0.48 0.11 -17.83
C ASP A 81 -0.30 1.38 -18.68
N THR A 82 0.82 1.44 -19.40
CA THR A 82 1.16 2.58 -20.28
C THR A 82 0.24 2.71 -21.48
N CYS A 83 -0.39 1.62 -21.92
CA CYS A 83 -1.30 1.61 -23.06
C CYS A 83 -2.65 2.23 -22.69
N THR A 84 -3.20 1.82 -21.54
CA THR A 84 -4.48 2.36 -21.04
C THR A 84 -4.32 3.60 -20.16
N GLN A 85 -3.08 3.97 -19.81
CA GLN A 85 -2.73 5.03 -18.87
C GLN A 85 -3.46 4.91 -17.52
N SER A 86 -3.57 3.67 -17.02
CA SER A 86 -4.34 3.36 -15.82
C SER A 86 -3.64 2.35 -14.93
N TYR A 87 -4.00 2.32 -13.64
CA TYR A 87 -3.53 1.30 -12.71
C TYR A 87 -4.46 0.09 -12.71
N SER A 88 -3.89 -1.09 -12.88
CA SER A 88 -4.59 -2.37 -12.74
C SER A 88 -4.08 -3.13 -11.52
N VAL A 89 -4.97 -3.83 -10.82
CA VAL A 89 -4.59 -4.64 -9.65
C VAL A 89 -3.72 -5.80 -10.10
N ASN A 90 -2.55 -5.93 -9.48
CA ASN A 90 -1.65 -7.05 -9.68
C ASN A 90 -1.81 -8.10 -8.58
N THR A 91 -1.73 -7.67 -7.32
CA THR A 91 -1.77 -8.55 -6.14
C THR A 91 -2.65 -7.94 -5.05
N ILE A 92 -3.45 -8.77 -4.38
CA ILE A 92 -4.26 -8.41 -3.21
C ILE A 92 -3.80 -9.27 -2.05
N VAL A 93 -3.57 -8.65 -0.90
CA VAL A 93 -3.21 -9.32 0.35
C VAL A 93 -4.23 -8.93 1.40
N ASP A 94 -4.98 -9.92 1.88
CA ASP A 94 -5.91 -9.76 2.99
C ASP A 94 -5.16 -9.81 4.33
N ALA A 95 -5.55 -8.94 5.26
CA ALA A 95 -4.97 -8.82 6.60
C ALA A 95 -3.43 -8.79 6.59
N PRO A 96 -2.79 -7.79 5.93
CA PRO A 96 -1.33 -7.71 5.85
C PRO A 96 -0.68 -7.58 7.22
N HIS A 97 -1.40 -7.10 8.23
CA HIS A 97 -1.01 -7.02 9.64
C HIS A 97 -2.19 -7.45 10.51
N SER A 98 -1.94 -7.94 11.73
CA SER A 98 -3.02 -8.34 12.65
C SER A 98 -3.66 -7.16 13.39
N GLN A 99 -3.12 -5.95 13.19
CA GLN A 99 -3.68 -4.67 13.64
C GLN A 99 -3.54 -3.64 12.51
N SER A 100 -3.97 -2.40 12.75
CA SER A 100 -3.96 -1.33 11.75
C SER A 100 -2.57 -1.10 11.16
N VAL A 101 -2.52 -0.90 9.83
CA VAL A 101 -1.32 -0.51 9.12
C VAL A 101 -1.08 0.99 9.34
N VAL A 102 0.12 1.35 9.77
CA VAL A 102 0.51 2.74 10.05
C VAL A 102 1.32 3.38 8.92
N ALA A 103 1.97 2.58 8.09
CA ALA A 103 2.78 3.09 6.99
C ALA A 103 2.86 2.09 5.83
N VAL A 104 2.91 2.64 4.62
CA VAL A 104 3.31 1.93 3.39
C VAL A 104 4.25 2.83 2.59
N GLN A 105 5.38 2.29 2.12
CA GLN A 105 6.34 3.05 1.29
C GLN A 105 7.03 2.12 0.29
N PHE A 106 7.49 2.69 -0.82
CA PHE A 106 8.40 2.00 -1.74
C PHE A 106 9.84 2.40 -1.45
N GLN A 107 10.76 1.47 -1.68
CA GLN A 107 12.19 1.76 -1.66
C GLN A 107 12.54 2.72 -2.82
N PRO A 108 13.17 3.89 -2.58
CA PRO A 108 13.32 4.93 -3.59
C PRO A 108 14.38 4.60 -4.64
N ALA A 109 15.59 4.20 -4.22
CA ALA A 109 16.66 3.83 -5.14
C ALA A 109 16.98 2.35 -5.00
N VAL A 110 17.08 1.70 -6.15
CA VAL A 110 17.37 0.27 -6.28
C VAL A 110 18.40 0.14 -7.41
N GLY A 111 19.37 -0.75 -7.23
CA GLY A 111 20.39 -0.99 -8.23
C GLY A 111 19.79 -1.49 -9.56
N PRO A 112 20.51 -1.40 -10.69
CA PRO A 112 20.06 -2.01 -11.93
C PRO A 112 19.76 -3.51 -11.73
N GLY A 113 18.58 -3.97 -12.15
CA GLY A 113 18.19 -5.38 -12.08
C GLY A 113 17.65 -5.86 -10.72
N THR A 114 17.60 -5.02 -9.70
CA THR A 114 16.94 -5.39 -8.44
C THR A 114 15.42 -5.21 -8.55
N PRO A 115 14.61 -6.19 -8.11
CA PRO A 115 13.16 -6.07 -8.13
C PRO A 115 12.70 -4.93 -7.21
N PRO A 116 11.59 -4.24 -7.56
CA PRO A 116 11.04 -3.19 -6.72
C PRO A 116 10.59 -3.77 -5.38
N ARG A 117 10.85 -3.02 -4.30
CA ARG A 117 10.46 -3.37 -2.94
C ARG A 117 9.57 -2.32 -2.32
N ALA A 118 8.72 -2.78 -1.41
CA ALA A 118 7.88 -1.92 -0.59
C ALA A 118 7.90 -2.43 0.86
N ILE A 119 7.54 -1.55 1.79
CA ILE A 119 7.36 -1.87 3.20
C ILE A 119 5.93 -1.58 3.61
N THR A 120 5.39 -2.42 4.49
CA THR A 120 4.27 -2.05 5.36
C THR A 120 4.69 -2.17 6.82
N ALA A 121 4.14 -1.33 7.68
CA ALA A 121 4.32 -1.42 9.13
C ALA A 121 2.99 -1.31 9.83
N GLY A 122 2.82 -2.05 10.93
CA GLY A 122 1.56 -2.11 11.66
C GLY A 122 1.70 -1.92 13.16
N LEU A 123 0.57 -1.64 13.80
CA LEU A 123 0.45 -1.59 15.27
C LEU A 123 0.63 -2.97 15.92
N ASP A 124 0.66 -4.04 15.13
CA ASP A 124 1.04 -5.39 15.56
C ASP A 124 2.54 -5.56 15.86
N GLY A 125 3.29 -4.45 15.80
CA GLY A 125 4.72 -4.37 16.07
C GLY A 125 5.63 -4.93 14.99
N LYS A 126 5.04 -5.35 13.87
CA LYS A 126 5.75 -5.92 12.74
C LYS A 126 5.83 -4.91 11.61
N PHE A 127 6.96 -4.94 10.91
CA PHE A 127 7.05 -4.45 9.55
C PHE A 127 7.29 -5.61 8.59
N LYS A 128 6.82 -5.48 7.36
CA LYS A 128 6.91 -6.50 6.32
C LYS A 128 7.51 -5.89 5.07
N MET A 129 8.52 -6.56 4.54
CA MET A 129 9.13 -6.21 3.26
C MET A 129 8.48 -7.03 2.16
N TRP A 130 8.04 -6.34 1.12
CA TRP A 130 7.39 -6.91 -0.05
C TRP A 130 8.29 -6.73 -1.26
N SER A 131 8.34 -7.71 -2.15
CA SER A 131 9.06 -7.60 -3.42
C SER A 131 8.29 -8.31 -4.53
N VAL A 132 8.46 -7.81 -5.75
CA VAL A 132 7.99 -8.52 -6.94
C VAL A 132 8.82 -9.79 -7.15
N GLN A 133 8.13 -10.91 -7.37
CA GLN A 133 8.68 -12.18 -7.79
C GLN A 133 8.13 -12.55 -9.17
N ARG A 134 8.95 -13.26 -9.97
CA ARG A 134 8.50 -13.84 -11.24
C ARG A 134 8.04 -15.27 -10.99
N VAL A 135 6.80 -15.57 -11.33
CA VAL A 135 6.27 -16.94 -11.27
C VAL A 135 6.49 -17.63 -12.60
N SER A 136 7.19 -18.77 -12.59
CA SER A 136 7.57 -19.52 -13.79
C SER A 136 6.46 -20.45 -14.30
N THR A 137 5.20 -20.00 -14.33
CA THR A 137 4.06 -20.83 -14.76
C THR A 137 3.45 -20.30 -16.05
N VAL A 138 3.98 -20.75 -17.20
CA VAL A 138 3.42 -20.65 -18.57
C VAL A 138 3.23 -19.22 -19.13
N SER A 139 2.94 -18.23 -18.31
CA SER A 139 3.02 -16.80 -18.56
C SER A 139 3.97 -16.19 -17.53
N GLU A 140 4.91 -15.34 -17.96
CA GLU A 140 5.85 -14.65 -17.06
C GLU A 140 5.10 -13.60 -16.21
N LYS A 141 4.33 -14.07 -15.22
CA LYS A 141 3.53 -13.22 -14.35
C LYS A 141 4.39 -12.73 -13.19
N GLN A 142 4.30 -11.43 -12.93
CA GLN A 142 4.88 -10.79 -11.76
C GLN A 142 3.84 -10.75 -10.64
N GLU A 143 4.23 -11.08 -9.42
CA GLU A 143 3.37 -10.99 -8.23
C GLU A 143 4.16 -10.42 -7.04
N TRP A 144 3.46 -9.75 -6.13
CA TRP A 144 4.07 -9.23 -4.91
C TRP A 144 3.99 -10.27 -3.80
N THR A 145 5.12 -10.55 -3.15
CA THR A 145 5.18 -11.50 -2.03
C THR A 145 5.90 -10.87 -0.85
N CYS A 146 5.51 -11.29 0.35
CA CYS A 146 6.22 -10.93 1.58
C CYS A 146 7.56 -11.68 1.61
N GLN A 147 8.66 -10.95 1.61
CA GLN A 147 10.02 -11.48 1.60
C GLN A 147 10.61 -11.61 3.00
N SER A 148 10.36 -10.62 3.87
CA SER A 148 10.83 -10.64 5.24
C SER A 148 9.86 -9.94 6.18
N ILE A 149 9.94 -10.33 7.45
CA ILE A 149 9.14 -9.77 8.54
C ILE A 149 10.14 -9.39 9.63
N GLY A 150 10.14 -8.13 10.04
CA GLY A 150 10.95 -7.63 11.14
C GLY A 150 10.07 -7.08 12.25
N TYR A 151 10.61 -7.08 13.46
CA TYR A 151 9.96 -6.56 14.66
C TYR A 151 11.04 -6.21 15.70
N TYR A 152 10.70 -5.35 16.66
CA TYR A 152 11.57 -5.02 17.77
C TYR A 152 10.79 -5.07 19.08
N ASN A 153 11.09 -6.09 19.89
CA ASN A 153 10.46 -6.32 21.21
C ASN A 153 8.93 -6.28 21.20
N ASP A 154 8.29 -6.68 20.08
CA ASP A 154 6.85 -6.63 19.87
C ASP A 154 6.20 -5.25 20.16
N MET A 155 7.00 -4.17 20.10
CA MET A 155 6.49 -2.81 20.28
C MET A 155 5.75 -2.36 19.02
N PRO A 156 4.62 -1.63 19.11
CA PRO A 156 3.89 -1.12 17.95
C PRO A 156 4.76 -0.25 17.04
N CYS A 157 4.66 -0.45 15.73
CA CYS A 157 5.29 0.48 14.79
C CYS A 157 4.50 1.79 14.78
N VAL A 158 5.22 2.91 14.71
CA VAL A 158 4.63 4.26 14.60
C VAL A 158 4.76 4.81 13.19
N SER A 159 5.93 4.63 12.57
CA SER A 159 6.21 5.11 11.22
C SER A 159 7.43 4.41 10.63
N THR A 160 7.59 4.51 9.32
CA THR A 160 8.78 4.01 8.61
C THR A 160 9.25 5.03 7.58
N VAL A 161 10.55 5.01 7.28
CA VAL A 161 11.13 5.81 6.20
C VAL A 161 12.37 5.14 5.63
N PHE A 162 12.51 5.16 4.31
CA PHE A 162 13.77 4.79 3.66
C PHE A 162 14.72 5.98 3.59
N SER A 163 16.03 5.71 3.65
CA SER A 163 17.03 6.67 3.21
C SER A 163 16.82 7.01 1.73
N GLU A 164 17.30 8.18 1.29
CA GLU A 164 17.12 8.65 -0.09
C GLU A 164 17.76 7.71 -1.13
N ASP A 165 18.88 7.10 -0.76
CA ASP A 165 19.59 6.09 -1.56
C ASP A 165 18.98 4.67 -1.41
N GLY A 166 17.96 4.50 -0.58
CA GLY A 166 17.26 3.25 -0.35
C GLY A 166 18.08 2.16 0.36
N THR A 167 19.29 2.46 0.84
CA THR A 167 20.18 1.45 1.45
C THR A 167 19.86 1.15 2.91
N ILE A 168 19.17 2.08 3.59
CA ILE A 168 18.79 1.98 4.99
C ILE A 168 17.28 2.19 5.13
N LEU A 169 16.67 1.39 5.98
CA LEU A 169 15.29 1.55 6.43
C LEU A 169 15.29 1.92 7.91
N ALA A 170 14.60 3.00 8.26
CA ALA A 170 14.32 3.35 9.64
C ALA A 170 12.88 2.97 10.01
N VAL A 171 12.72 2.28 11.14
CA VAL A 171 11.41 1.94 11.72
C VAL A 171 11.33 2.54 13.12
N ALA A 172 10.34 3.40 13.32
CA ALA A 172 10.07 4.05 14.59
C ALA A 172 9.10 3.20 15.43
N TYR A 173 9.48 2.95 16.67
CA TYR A 173 8.75 2.21 17.69
C TYR A 173 8.66 3.09 18.94
N GLU A 174 7.56 3.80 19.14
CA GLU A 174 7.37 4.75 20.26
C GLU A 174 8.63 5.57 20.63
N GLN A 175 9.44 5.11 21.59
CA GLN A 175 10.65 5.76 22.10
C GLN A 175 11.97 5.29 21.46
N VAL A 176 11.92 4.31 20.56
CA VAL A 176 13.07 3.66 19.93
C VAL A 176 13.01 3.79 18.40
N LEU A 177 14.13 4.11 17.79
CA LEU A 177 14.32 4.04 16.34
C LEU A 177 15.28 2.89 16.02
N THR A 178 14.89 2.03 15.10
CA THR A 178 15.73 0.92 14.62
C THR A 178 16.11 1.14 13.16
N LEU A 179 17.32 0.73 12.79
CA LEU A 179 17.84 0.82 11.42
C LEU A 179 18.07 -0.58 10.88
N TRP A 180 17.60 -0.81 9.66
CA TRP A 180 17.63 -2.11 8.99
C TRP A 180 18.21 -1.95 7.59
N LYS A 181 18.82 -3.01 7.08
CA LYS A 181 19.15 -3.11 5.65
C LYS A 181 17.97 -3.77 4.94
N PRO A 182 17.36 -3.13 3.93
CA PRO A 182 16.17 -3.69 3.26
C PRO A 182 16.40 -5.05 2.57
N GLU A 183 17.66 -5.43 2.35
CA GLU A 183 18.09 -6.65 1.68
C GLU A 183 18.12 -7.90 2.58
N THR A 184 18.21 -7.71 3.90
CA THR A 184 18.42 -8.75 4.91
C THR A 184 17.31 -8.75 5.94
#